data_AF-A0A0C3DDP7-F1
#
_entry.id   AF-A0A0C3DDP7-F1
#
_cell.length_a   1.000
_cell.length_b   1.000
_cell.length_c   1.000
_cell.angle_alpha   90.00
_cell.angle_beta   90.00
_cell.angle_gamma   90.00
#
_symmetry.space_group_name_H-M   'P 1'
#
loop_
_entity.id
_entity.type
_entity.pdbx_description
1 polymer ?
#
loop_
_entity_poly.entity_id
_entity_poly.type
_entity_poly.pdbx_seq_one_letter_code
_entity_poly.pdbx_strand_id
1 'polypeptide(L)'
;MRASFIMVFSLATSILANHASLQPRSGICSVAGIPLCCTTDVFGIVDLDCSSPPSIPANATDFSLICQTIGRIDRCCEVLVGSVGIFCSTP
;
A
#
# COMPACT_ATOMS: atom_id res chain seq x y z
N MET A 1 2.74 -49.57 14.15
CA MET A 1 2.76 -48.30 14.91
C MET A 1 3.82 -47.44 14.24
N ARG A 2 3.50 -46.71 13.16
CA ARG A 2 2.80 -45.41 13.17
C ARG A 2 3.49 -44.45 14.14
N ALA A 3 4.32 -43.56 13.60
CA ALA A 3 4.65 -42.21 14.10
C ALA A 3 6.07 -41.71 13.73
N SER A 4 6.74 -42.29 12.73
CA SER A 4 8.08 -41.82 12.29
C SER A 4 8.07 -40.93 11.05
N PHE A 5 6.94 -40.27 10.72
CA PHE A 5 6.77 -39.56 9.44
C PHE A 5 6.40 -38.07 9.52
N ILE A 6 6.33 -37.44 10.70
CA ILE A 6 5.90 -36.04 10.79
C ILE A 6 6.77 -35.31 11.82
N MET A 7 8.06 -35.16 11.51
CA MET A 7 8.90 -34.19 12.21
C MET A 7 8.64 -32.81 11.58
N VAL A 8 7.52 -32.24 12.01
CA VAL A 8 7.28 -30.81 12.27
C VAL A 8 7.82 -29.85 11.21
N PHE A 9 6.94 -29.60 10.22
CA PHE A 9 6.74 -28.36 9.47
C PHE A 9 7.59 -27.16 9.91
N SER A 10 8.64 -26.88 9.13
CA SER A 10 9.37 -25.61 9.15
C SER A 10 8.43 -24.49 8.68
N LEU A 11 7.87 -23.73 9.63
CA LEU A 11 7.15 -22.48 9.35
C LEU A 11 8.17 -21.39 8.98
N ALA A 12 8.55 -21.34 7.71
CA ALA A 12 9.16 -20.15 7.12
C ALA A 12 8.06 -19.11 6.89
N THR A 13 7.72 -18.34 7.93
CA THR A 13 6.84 -17.19 7.80
C THR A 13 7.64 -16.03 7.20
N SER A 14 7.63 -15.90 5.88
CA SER A 14 8.09 -14.70 5.19
C SER A 14 7.10 -13.57 5.47
N ILE A 15 7.45 -12.69 6.42
CA ILE A 15 6.78 -11.41 6.59
C ILE A 15 7.24 -10.54 5.42
N LEU A 16 6.37 -10.30 4.45
CA LEU A 16 6.58 -9.25 3.45
C LEU A 16 6.55 -7.91 4.19
N ALA A 17 7.71 -7.46 4.66
CA ALA A 17 7.92 -6.07 4.98
C ALA A 17 7.90 -5.31 3.65
N ASN A 18 6.76 -4.71 3.31
CA ASN A 18 6.71 -3.65 2.31
C ASN A 18 7.64 -2.55 2.83
N HIS A 19 8.85 -2.53 2.28
CA HIS A 19 9.83 -1.51 2.54
C HIS A 19 9.20 -0.19 2.10
N ALA A 20 8.98 0.72 3.05
CA ALA A 20 8.73 2.10 2.74
C ALA A 20 9.98 2.63 2.02
N SER A 21 9.98 2.60 0.69
CA SER A 21 10.96 3.34 -0.08
C SER A 21 10.77 4.80 0.32
N LEU A 22 11.77 5.37 0.99
CA LEU A 22 11.86 6.81 1.23
C LEU A 22 12.12 7.49 -0.12
N GLN A 23 11.08 7.53 -0.96
CA GLN A 23 11.08 8.22 -2.23
C GLN A 23 11.29 9.70 -1.94
N PRO A 24 12.06 10.45 -2.76
CA PRO A 24 12.12 11.89 -2.67
C PRO A 24 10.70 12.45 -2.55
N ARG A 25 10.49 13.41 -1.64
CA ARG A 25 9.17 14.03 -1.43
C ARG A 25 8.80 14.83 -2.68
N SER A 26 8.31 14.15 -3.71
CA SER A 26 7.52 14.78 -4.74
C SER A 26 6.38 15.46 -3.99
N GLY A 27 6.19 16.77 -4.14
CA GLY A 27 5.15 17.55 -3.45
C GLY A 27 3.71 17.18 -3.87
N ILE A 28 3.51 15.94 -4.29
CA ILE A 28 2.27 15.30 -4.71
C ILE A 28 1.43 14.96 -3.47
N CYS A 29 2.05 14.63 -2.34
CA CYS A 29 1.38 14.42 -1.07
C CYS A 29 1.80 15.49 -0.05
N SER A 30 0.87 15.89 0.80
CA SER A 30 1.15 16.73 1.97
C SER A 30 2.13 16.03 2.93
N VAL A 31 2.71 16.78 3.88
CA VAL A 31 3.95 16.47 4.64
C VAL A 31 4.02 15.07 5.30
N ALA A 32 2.90 14.39 5.51
CA ALA A 32 2.84 13.05 6.10
C ALA A 32 2.31 11.94 5.18
N GLY A 33 1.76 12.26 4.00
CA GLY A 33 1.14 11.28 3.11
C GLY A 33 2.12 10.52 2.22
N ILE A 34 1.93 9.21 2.09
CA ILE A 34 2.65 8.34 1.15
C ILE A 34 1.78 8.16 -0.11
N PRO A 35 2.32 8.36 -1.33
CA PRO A 35 1.57 8.14 -2.56
C PRO A 35 1.31 6.64 -2.78
N LEU A 36 0.04 6.24 -2.80
CA LEU A 36 -0.41 4.88 -3.05
C LEU A 36 -1.55 4.86 -4.09
N CYS A 37 -1.64 3.76 -4.84
CA CYS A 37 -2.77 3.48 -5.72
C CYS A 37 -3.74 2.54 -5.00
N CYS A 38 -4.99 2.97 -4.87
CA CYS A 38 -5.99 2.36 -3.98
C CYS A 38 -7.24 1.95 -4.76
N THR A 39 -7.95 0.89 -4.36
CA THR A 39 -9.30 0.62 -4.90
C THR A 39 -10.28 1.71 -4.44
N THR A 40 -11.37 1.94 -5.17
CA THR A 40 -12.50 2.75 -4.65
C THR A 40 -13.40 1.85 -3.81
N ASP A 41 -13.55 2.11 -2.52
CA ASP A 41 -14.66 1.52 -1.77
C ASP A 41 -15.89 2.44 -1.85
N VAL A 42 -17.07 1.83 -2.02
CA VAL A 42 -18.37 2.46 -2.28
C VAL A 42 -18.85 3.29 -1.07
N PHE A 43 -18.18 3.16 0.07
CA PHE A 43 -18.52 3.90 1.29
C PHE A 43 -17.53 5.01 1.65
N GLY A 44 -16.42 5.17 0.91
CA GLY A 44 -15.55 6.35 1.04
C GLY A 44 -14.71 6.46 2.32
N ILE A 45 -14.68 5.43 3.20
CA ILE A 45 -13.94 5.53 4.48
C ILE A 45 -13.19 4.25 4.91
N VAL A 46 -13.42 3.06 4.33
CA VAL A 46 -12.83 1.83 4.89
C VAL A 46 -12.45 0.85 3.78
N ASP A 47 -11.25 0.25 3.92
CA ASP A 47 -10.62 -0.78 3.08
C ASP A 47 -10.41 -0.47 1.60
N LEU A 48 -9.62 0.58 1.37
CA LEU A 48 -8.91 0.73 0.11
C LEU A 48 -7.74 -0.29 0.11
N ASP A 49 -7.85 -1.37 -0.67
CA ASP A 49 -6.70 -2.21 -0.99
C ASP A 49 -5.71 -1.33 -1.75
N CYS A 50 -4.66 -0.88 -1.04
CA CYS A 50 -3.69 0.09 -1.52
C CYS A 50 -2.36 -0.59 -1.80
N SER A 51 -1.84 -0.35 -3.00
CA SER A 51 -0.55 -0.82 -3.46
C SER A 51 0.35 0.34 -3.85
N SER A 52 1.67 0.15 -3.75
CA SER A 52 2.63 1.11 -4.30
C SER A 52 2.36 1.31 -5.80
N PRO A 53 2.45 2.54 -6.32
CA PRO A 53 2.40 2.76 -7.76
C PRO A 53 3.53 1.98 -8.46
N PRO A 54 3.29 1.45 -9.67
CA PRO A 54 4.27 0.68 -10.43
C PRO A 54 5.47 1.53 -10.92
N SER A 55 5.33 2.85 -10.92
CA SER A 55 6.38 3.81 -11.31
C SER A 55 6.35 5.03 -10.38
N ILE A 56 7.46 5.76 -10.34
CA ILE A 56 7.58 6.98 -9.54
C ILE A 56 6.84 8.10 -10.26
N PRO A 57 5.77 8.68 -9.68
CA PRO A 57 5.06 9.77 -10.32
C PRO A 57 5.89 11.07 -10.30
N ALA A 58 5.90 11.77 -11.43
CA ALA A 58 6.60 13.05 -11.57
C ALA A 58 5.79 14.24 -11.03
N ASN A 59 4.46 14.17 -11.09
CA ASN A 59 3.51 15.20 -10.64
C ASN A 59 2.13 14.58 -10.34
N ALA A 60 1.19 15.37 -9.84
CA ALA A 60 -0.15 14.87 -9.47
C ALA A 60 -0.94 14.30 -10.65
N THR A 61 -0.85 14.91 -11.84
CA THR A 61 -1.52 14.40 -13.05
C THR A 61 -0.95 13.05 -13.48
N ASP A 62 0.38 12.93 -13.47
CA ASP A 62 1.09 11.69 -13.77
C ASP A 62 0.76 10.60 -12.74
N PHE A 63 0.64 10.96 -11.46
CA PHE A 63 0.23 10.04 -10.42
C PHE A 63 -1.16 9.46 -10.66
N SER A 64 -2.14 10.32 -10.98
CA SER A 64 -3.50 9.85 -11.29
C SER A 64 -3.52 8.95 -12.53
N LEU A 65 -2.77 9.30 -13.58
CA LEU A 65 -2.64 8.45 -14.77
C LEU A 65 -2.05 7.08 -14.43
N ILE A 66 -0.95 7.04 -13.67
CA ILE A 66 -0.30 5.78 -13.26
C ILE A 66 -1.30 4.88 -12.52
N CYS A 67 -2.05 5.40 -11.54
CA CYS A 67 -3.02 4.59 -10.82
C CYS A 67 -4.21 4.16 -11.70
N GLN A 68 -4.67 5.01 -12.63
CA GLN A 68 -5.73 4.66 -13.56
C GLN A 68 -5.33 3.53 -14.52
N THR A 69 -4.05 3.44 -14.94
CA THR A 69 -3.59 2.35 -15.83
C THR A 69 -3.78 0.96 -15.22
N ILE A 70 -3.76 0.86 -13.89
CA ILE A 70 -3.98 -0.38 -13.14
C ILE A 70 -5.41 -0.49 -12.58
N GLY A 71 -6.32 0.40 -13.01
CA GLY A 71 -7.72 0.40 -12.58
C GLY A 71 -7.93 0.84 -11.13
N ARG A 72 -7.05 1.69 -10.61
CA ARG A 72 -7.07 2.18 -9.22
C ARG A 72 -7.12 3.71 -9.19
N ILE A 73 -7.36 4.27 -8.01
CA ILE A 73 -7.34 5.72 -7.77
C ILE A 73 -6.07 6.13 -7.04
N ASP A 74 -5.61 7.34 -7.32
CA ASP A 74 -4.50 7.99 -6.63
C ASP A 74 -4.92 8.49 -5.25
N ARG A 75 -4.14 8.14 -4.22
CA ARG A 75 -4.36 8.57 -2.83
C ARG A 75 -3.05 8.85 -2.12
N CYS A 76 -3.09 9.83 -1.22
CA CYS A 76 -2.02 10.08 -0.27
C CYS A 76 -2.42 9.51 1.08
N CYS A 77 -1.70 8.49 1.53
CA CYS A 77 -2.08 7.71 2.69
C CYS A 77 -1.07 7.80 3.82
N GLU A 78 -1.55 8.03 5.04
CA GLU A 78 -0.79 7.98 6.27
C GLU A 78 -1.00 6.61 6.92
N VAL A 79 0.10 5.88 7.12
CA VAL A 79 0.08 4.62 7.86
C VAL A 79 0.26 4.95 9.34
N LEU A 80 -0.83 4.90 10.09
CA LEU A 80 -0.76 5.03 11.55
C LEU A 80 -0.18 3.73 12.12
N VAL A 81 0.97 3.84 12.79
CA VAL A 81 1.63 2.69 13.43
C VAL A 81 0.82 2.31 14.67
N GLY A 82 0.01 1.28 14.54
CA GLY A 82 -1.00 0.86 15.51
C GLY A 82 -2.21 0.37 14.72
N SER A 83 -2.93 -0.64 15.20
CA SER A 83 -3.98 -1.38 14.50
C SER A 83 -5.25 -0.58 14.14
N VAL A 84 -5.13 0.66 13.65
CA VAL A 84 -6.22 1.65 13.53
C VAL A 84 -6.61 1.92 12.07
N GLY A 85 -5.86 1.38 11.10
CA GLY A 85 -6.16 1.50 9.67
C GLY A 85 -5.32 2.56 8.96
N ILE A 86 -5.46 2.62 7.63
CA ILE A 86 -4.76 3.57 6.78
C ILE A 86 -5.70 4.75 6.54
N PHE A 87 -5.23 5.97 6.80
CA PHE A 87 -5.98 7.18 6.46
C PHE A 87 -5.52 7.71 5.11
N CYS A 88 -6.43 7.90 4.17
CA CYS A 88 -6.09 8.36 2.82
C CYS A 88 -6.86 9.63 2.44
N SER A 89 -6.15 10.63 1.93
CA SER A 89 -6.72 11.84 1.33
C SER A 89 -6.48 11.86 -0.18
N THR A 90 -7.18 12.73 -0.89
CA THR A 90 -6.75 13.12 -2.25
C THR A 90 -5.36 13.76 -2.18
N PRO A 91 -4.52 13.55 -3.21
CA PRO A 91 -3.23 14.25 -3.33
C PRO A 91 -3.39 15.77 -3.39
#